data_AF-A0AAD8WX70-F1
#
_entry.id   AF-A0AAD8WX70-F1
#
_cell.length_a   1.000
_cell.length_b   1.000
_cell.length_c   1.000
_cell.angle_alpha   90.00
_cell.angle_beta   90.00
_cell.angle_gamma   90.00
#
_symmetry.space_group_name_H-M   'P 1'
#
loop_
_entity.id
_entity.type
_entity.pdbx_description
1 polymer ?
#
loop_
_entity_poly.entity_id
_entity_poly.type
_entity_poly.pdbx_seq_one_letter_code
_entity_poly.pdbx_strand_id
1 'polypeptide(L)'
;MLRGSPGFYCYAVVEHAADAPAVSISEARLAFKLNTARFNYMAVSDAIQRYMPSAKDRESPRAKRLAYGEAVLLVDPANPQFKGEVDDKYQYSLDNKDNRVHGWVGAGQGNPMGFWVVTPSNEFKIGGPLKRELTSHVGPTSVTMFLGTHYVGSDIVARIDDGEYWKKVMGPVFVYLNSNPSKGDPARSGRTPRRGRTPKLPSGRTASWSRRTSTRLPSEAPSSAGC
;
A
#
# COMPACT_ATOMS: atom_id res chain seq x y z
N MET A 1 12.64 8.60 10.68
CA MET A 1 11.19 8.65 11.04
C MET A 1 10.87 10.02 11.60
N LEU A 2 9.69 10.59 11.27
CA LEU A 2 9.28 11.90 11.79
C LEU A 2 8.76 11.76 13.23
N ARG A 3 9.32 12.55 14.16
CA ARG A 3 8.89 12.53 15.57
C ARG A 3 7.38 12.80 15.67
N GLY A 4 6.69 11.99 16.48
CA GLY A 4 5.25 12.13 16.71
C GLY A 4 4.36 11.58 15.59
N SER A 5 4.93 11.04 14.50
CA SER A 5 4.14 10.34 13.48
C SER A 5 3.94 8.87 13.86
N PRO A 6 2.70 8.35 13.81
CA PRO A 6 2.42 6.96 14.17
C PRO A 6 2.66 6.04 12.95
N GLY A 7 3.85 6.15 12.36
CA GLY A 7 4.15 5.50 11.07
C GLY A 7 5.50 5.91 10.51
N PHE A 8 5.82 5.37 9.33
CA PHE A 8 7.09 5.60 8.64
C PHE A 8 6.91 5.71 7.13
N TYR A 9 7.74 6.55 6.51
CA TYR A 9 7.79 6.67 5.06
C TYR A 9 8.73 5.62 4.47
N CYS A 10 8.32 5.04 3.34
CA CYS A 10 9.13 4.14 2.54
C CYS A 10 9.24 4.69 1.12
N TYR A 11 10.40 4.50 0.53
CA TYR A 11 10.64 4.71 -0.88
C TYR A 11 11.79 3.80 -1.30
N ALA A 12 11.93 3.54 -2.58
CA ALA A 12 13.09 2.88 -3.16
C ALA A 12 13.72 3.80 -4.20
N VAL A 13 15.04 3.86 -4.23
CA VAL A 13 15.80 4.44 -5.35
C VAL A 13 16.48 3.26 -6.02
N VAL A 14 16.13 3.00 -7.27
CA VAL A 14 16.72 1.93 -8.07
C VAL A 14 17.57 2.59 -9.14
N GLU A 15 18.81 2.15 -9.26
CA GLU A 15 19.81 2.69 -10.17
C GLU A 15 20.50 1.55 -10.90
N HIS A 16 20.58 1.69 -12.21
CA HIS A 16 21.36 0.88 -13.13
C HIS A 16 22.47 1.78 -13.67
N ALA A 17 23.72 1.47 -13.32
CA ALA A 17 24.87 2.19 -13.83
C ALA A 17 25.15 1.79 -15.29
N ALA A 18 25.75 2.68 -16.08
CA ALA A 18 26.00 2.41 -17.50
C ALA A 18 26.97 1.23 -17.73
N ASP A 19 27.82 0.92 -16.75
CA ASP A 19 28.74 -0.23 -16.76
C ASP A 19 28.14 -1.51 -16.18
N ALA A 20 26.88 -1.47 -15.72
CA ALA A 20 26.17 -2.66 -15.25
C ALA A 20 25.64 -3.48 -16.44
N PRO A 21 25.55 -4.82 -16.30
CA PRO A 21 24.93 -5.67 -17.32
C PRO A 21 23.44 -5.39 -17.46
N ALA A 22 22.93 -5.52 -18.68
CA ALA A 22 21.53 -5.35 -19.04
C ALA A 22 20.58 -6.09 -18.08
N VAL A 23 19.48 -5.45 -17.73
CA VAL A 23 18.48 -5.99 -16.80
C VAL A 23 17.06 -5.76 -17.29
N SER A 24 16.21 -6.77 -17.07
CA SER A 24 14.78 -6.67 -17.26
C SER A 24 14.07 -6.73 -15.91
N ILE A 25 13.42 -5.63 -15.52
CA ILE A 25 12.63 -5.55 -14.29
C ILE A 25 11.16 -5.74 -14.66
N SER A 26 10.61 -6.91 -14.32
CA SER A 26 9.20 -7.25 -14.56
C SER A 26 8.27 -6.88 -13.40
N GLU A 27 8.79 -6.86 -12.18
CA GLU A 27 8.07 -6.46 -10.97
C GLU A 27 9.01 -5.68 -10.03
N ALA A 28 8.49 -4.59 -9.45
CA ALA A 28 9.11 -3.89 -8.33
C ALA A 28 8.02 -3.50 -7.32
N ARG A 29 8.19 -3.93 -6.06
CA ARG A 29 7.19 -3.73 -5.01
C ARG A 29 7.78 -3.70 -3.62
N LEU A 30 7.07 -3.07 -2.69
CA LEU A 30 7.24 -3.31 -1.26
C LEU A 30 6.14 -4.27 -0.79
N ALA A 31 6.51 -5.24 0.03
CA ALA A 31 5.56 -6.18 0.64
C ALA A 31 5.78 -6.25 2.14
N PHE A 32 4.72 -6.02 2.91
CA PHE A 32 4.70 -6.15 4.36
C PHE A 32 3.92 -7.40 4.73
N LYS A 33 4.63 -8.42 5.23
CA LYS A 33 4.02 -9.63 5.80
C LYS A 33 3.76 -9.37 7.28
N LEU A 34 2.50 -9.25 7.65
CA LEU A 34 2.11 -8.92 9.02
C LEU A 34 1.96 -10.18 9.87
N ASN A 35 1.89 -9.99 11.19
CA ASN A 35 1.71 -11.10 12.13
C ASN A 35 0.35 -11.79 11.91
N THR A 36 0.40 -13.07 11.56
CA THR A 36 -0.78 -13.89 11.21
C THR A 36 -1.74 -14.15 12.36
N ALA A 37 -1.27 -14.08 13.61
CA ALA A 37 -2.12 -14.21 14.79
C ALA A 37 -2.81 -12.89 15.17
N ARG A 38 -2.30 -11.75 14.68
CA ARG A 38 -2.83 -10.42 14.99
C ARG A 38 -3.78 -9.90 13.92
N PHE A 39 -3.41 -10.00 12.64
CA PHE A 39 -4.14 -9.37 11.54
C PHE A 39 -4.97 -10.41 10.77
N ASN A 40 -6.27 -10.21 10.72
CA ASN A 40 -7.23 -11.16 10.15
C ASN A 40 -8.34 -10.52 9.30
N TYR A 41 -8.44 -9.19 9.32
CA TYR A 41 -9.42 -8.44 8.54
C TYR A 41 -8.69 -7.55 7.55
N MET A 42 -8.99 -7.70 6.26
CA MET A 42 -8.40 -6.91 5.19
C MET A 42 -9.36 -5.79 4.78
N ALA A 43 -8.83 -4.61 4.51
CA ALA A 43 -9.58 -3.47 4.00
C ALA A 43 -8.83 -2.81 2.84
N VAL A 44 -9.38 -2.92 1.64
CA VAL A 44 -8.82 -2.38 0.40
C VAL A 44 -9.66 -1.21 -0.11
N SER A 45 -10.98 -1.31 -0.02
CA SER A 45 -11.93 -0.23 -0.32
C SER A 45 -13.20 -0.43 0.49
N ASP A 46 -14.13 0.54 0.43
CA ASP A 46 -15.44 0.41 1.08
C ASP A 46 -16.21 -0.84 0.59
N ALA A 47 -15.97 -1.28 -0.66
CA ALA A 47 -16.58 -2.46 -1.27
C ALA A 47 -15.74 -3.75 -1.13
N ILE A 48 -14.44 -3.62 -0.83
CA ILE A 48 -13.50 -4.76 -0.72
C ILE A 48 -12.89 -4.73 0.69
N GLN A 49 -13.63 -5.30 1.62
CA GLN A 49 -13.19 -5.48 3.00
C GLN A 49 -13.85 -6.72 3.60
N ARG A 50 -13.07 -7.56 4.28
CA ARG A 50 -13.57 -8.83 4.81
C ARG A 50 -12.59 -9.43 5.81
N TYR A 51 -13.10 -10.34 6.64
CA TYR A 51 -12.23 -11.35 7.24
C TYR A 51 -11.64 -12.22 6.14
N MET A 52 -10.35 -12.52 6.27
CA MET A 52 -9.62 -13.29 5.27
C MET A 52 -9.37 -14.71 5.78
N PRO A 53 -9.41 -15.72 4.90
CA PRO A 53 -8.91 -17.05 5.22
C PRO A 53 -7.41 -16.97 5.54
N SER A 54 -6.92 -17.92 6.32
CA SER A 54 -5.49 -18.04 6.59
C SER A 54 -4.75 -18.60 5.37
N ALA A 55 -3.42 -18.43 5.30
CA ALA A 55 -2.62 -19.07 4.26
C ALA A 55 -2.78 -20.61 4.28
N LYS A 56 -2.89 -21.19 5.49
CA LYS A 56 -3.13 -22.63 5.68
C LYS A 56 -4.49 -23.09 5.16
N ASP A 57 -5.51 -22.22 5.18
CA ASP A 57 -6.82 -22.55 4.60
C ASP A 57 -6.76 -22.68 3.08
N ARG A 58 -5.77 -22.06 2.43
CA ARG A 58 -5.54 -22.17 0.98
C ARG A 58 -4.75 -23.42 0.57
N GLU A 59 -4.30 -24.23 1.52
CA GLU A 59 -3.51 -25.44 1.28
C GLU A 59 -4.39 -26.70 1.29
N SER A 60 -3.98 -27.73 0.56
CA SER A 60 -4.62 -29.06 0.66
C SER A 60 -4.44 -29.63 2.08
N PRO A 61 -5.45 -30.29 2.68
CA PRO A 61 -6.75 -30.68 2.12
C PRO A 61 -7.85 -29.62 2.27
N ARG A 62 -7.56 -28.46 2.89
CA ARG A 62 -8.56 -27.43 3.19
C ARG A 62 -9.01 -26.66 1.95
N ALA A 63 -8.20 -26.65 0.90
CA ALA A 63 -8.55 -26.07 -0.38
C ALA A 63 -8.16 -26.95 -1.56
N LYS A 64 -8.82 -26.68 -2.69
CA LYS A 64 -8.54 -27.26 -4.00
C LYS A 64 -8.08 -26.16 -4.94
N ARG A 65 -6.85 -26.27 -5.45
CA ARG A 65 -6.35 -25.37 -6.51
C ARG A 65 -7.24 -25.48 -7.75
N LEU A 66 -7.56 -24.33 -8.34
CA LEU A 66 -8.37 -24.25 -9.56
C LEU A 66 -7.46 -24.17 -10.80
N ALA A 67 -8.06 -23.94 -11.97
CA ALA A 67 -7.31 -23.86 -13.23
C ALA A 67 -6.22 -22.77 -13.21
N TYR A 68 -6.52 -21.62 -12.61
CA TYR A 68 -5.54 -20.56 -12.38
C TYR A 68 -4.76 -20.81 -11.09
N GLY A 69 -3.44 -20.66 -11.14
CA GLY A 69 -2.56 -21.04 -10.03
C GLY A 69 -2.75 -20.25 -8.75
N GLU A 70 -3.23 -19.03 -8.90
CA GLU A 70 -3.52 -18.06 -7.85
C GLU A 70 -4.87 -18.28 -7.18
N ALA A 71 -5.77 -19.06 -7.79
CA ALA A 71 -7.13 -19.26 -7.34
C ALA A 71 -7.30 -20.63 -6.65
N VAL A 72 -7.93 -20.62 -5.49
CA VAL A 72 -8.26 -21.84 -4.74
C VAL A 72 -9.73 -21.82 -4.32
N LEU A 73 -10.39 -22.97 -4.39
CA LEU A 73 -11.69 -23.20 -3.76
C LEU A 73 -11.48 -23.65 -2.32
N LEU A 74 -12.06 -22.94 -1.36
CA LEU A 74 -11.99 -23.29 0.06
C LEU A 74 -13.01 -24.40 0.36
N VAL A 75 -12.51 -25.61 0.66
CA VAL A 75 -13.31 -26.84 0.85
C VAL A 75 -13.61 -27.08 2.33
N ASP A 76 -12.59 -26.93 3.18
CA ASP A 76 -12.68 -27.13 4.63
C ASP A 76 -11.84 -26.08 5.40
N PRO A 77 -12.15 -24.78 5.26
CA PRO A 77 -11.44 -23.72 5.96
C PRO A 77 -11.72 -23.76 7.48
N ALA A 78 -10.77 -23.28 8.28
CA ALA A 78 -10.89 -23.22 9.74
C ALA A 78 -12.09 -22.39 10.20
N ASN A 79 -12.45 -21.32 9.46
CA ASN A 79 -13.72 -20.64 9.62
C ASN A 79 -14.72 -21.17 8.56
N PRO A 80 -15.79 -21.88 8.95
CA PRO A 80 -16.76 -22.46 8.03
C PRO A 80 -17.47 -21.43 7.13
N GLN A 81 -17.49 -20.14 7.50
CA GLN A 81 -18.09 -19.10 6.68
C GLN A 81 -17.39 -18.91 5.33
N PHE A 82 -16.12 -19.29 5.21
CA PHE A 82 -15.38 -19.20 3.96
C PHE A 82 -15.59 -20.43 3.05
N LYS A 83 -16.29 -21.46 3.52
CA LYS A 83 -16.47 -22.70 2.77
C LYS A 83 -17.26 -22.45 1.48
N GLY A 84 -16.75 -22.96 0.37
CA GLY A 84 -17.33 -22.79 -0.96
C GLY A 84 -16.90 -21.50 -1.67
N GLU A 85 -16.16 -20.62 -1.02
CA GLU A 85 -15.63 -19.42 -1.66
C GLU A 85 -14.39 -19.73 -2.52
N VAL A 86 -14.22 -18.95 -3.59
CA VAL A 86 -12.96 -18.89 -4.34
C VAL A 86 -12.16 -17.70 -3.85
N ASP A 87 -10.93 -17.95 -3.43
CA ASP A 87 -9.98 -16.92 -3.02
C ASP A 87 -8.84 -16.80 -4.05
N ASP A 88 -8.64 -15.59 -4.55
CA ASP A 88 -7.64 -15.23 -5.56
C ASP A 88 -7.07 -13.83 -5.25
N LYS A 89 -5.74 -13.69 -5.28
CA LYS A 89 -5.06 -12.41 -5.03
C LYS A 89 -5.54 -11.28 -5.95
N TYR A 90 -6.01 -11.58 -7.16
CA TYR A 90 -6.46 -10.58 -8.13
C TYR A 90 -7.81 -9.95 -7.76
N GLN A 91 -8.62 -10.61 -6.91
CA GLN A 91 -9.88 -10.06 -6.36
C GLN A 91 -9.66 -8.78 -5.54
N TYR A 92 -8.43 -8.59 -5.06
CA TYR A 92 -8.04 -7.49 -4.18
C TYR A 92 -7.17 -6.46 -4.90
N SER A 93 -7.29 -6.37 -6.23
CA SER A 93 -6.65 -5.33 -7.02
C SER A 93 -7.49 -4.04 -7.04
N LEU A 94 -6.84 -2.91 -7.30
CA LEU A 94 -7.50 -1.63 -7.57
C LEU A 94 -6.79 -0.90 -8.71
N ASP A 95 -7.54 -0.04 -9.42
CA ASP A 95 -6.97 0.94 -10.33
C ASP A 95 -6.03 1.87 -9.56
N ASN A 96 -4.91 2.25 -10.16
CA ASN A 96 -3.93 3.12 -9.51
C ASN A 96 -4.54 4.43 -8.98
N LYS A 97 -5.47 5.05 -9.72
CA LYS A 97 -6.15 6.29 -9.31
C LYS A 97 -6.91 6.16 -7.97
N ASP A 98 -7.41 4.97 -7.67
CA ASP A 98 -8.24 4.68 -6.49
C ASP A 98 -7.44 4.02 -5.36
N ASN A 99 -6.31 3.38 -5.67
CA ASN A 99 -5.39 2.73 -4.73
C ASN A 99 -4.59 3.76 -3.91
N ARG A 100 -5.27 4.45 -2.99
CA ARG A 100 -4.69 5.47 -2.11
C ARG A 100 -4.42 4.96 -0.70
N VAL A 101 -5.32 4.15 -0.16
CA VAL A 101 -5.16 3.57 1.18
C VAL A 101 -5.75 2.17 1.21
N HIS A 102 -4.95 1.21 1.67
CA HIS A 102 -5.35 -0.17 1.91
C HIS A 102 -4.56 -0.75 3.06
N GLY A 103 -5.02 -1.86 3.63
CA GLY A 103 -4.36 -2.40 4.80
C GLY A 103 -5.07 -3.57 5.47
N TRP A 104 -4.69 -3.76 6.72
CA TRP A 104 -5.17 -4.83 7.58
C TRP A 104 -5.54 -4.30 8.95
N VAL A 105 -6.54 -4.92 9.54
CA VAL A 105 -6.99 -4.69 10.90
C VAL A 105 -6.83 -5.99 11.67
N GLY A 106 -6.26 -5.89 12.86
CA GLY A 106 -6.30 -6.95 13.85
C GLY A 106 -7.57 -6.88 14.66
N ALA A 107 -8.61 -7.61 14.24
CA ALA A 107 -9.95 -7.53 14.81
C ALA A 107 -10.17 -8.44 16.05
N GLY A 108 -9.10 -8.74 16.81
CA GLY A 108 -9.13 -9.65 17.96
C GLY A 108 -9.25 -8.98 19.34
N GLN A 109 -9.34 -9.80 20.40
CA GLN A 109 -9.43 -9.31 21.79
C GLN A 109 -8.16 -8.57 22.23
N GLY A 110 -8.35 -7.46 22.95
CA GLY A 110 -7.33 -6.80 23.77
C GLY A 110 -6.84 -5.44 23.29
N ASN A 111 -6.69 -5.22 21.98
CA ASN A 111 -6.33 -3.92 21.39
C ASN A 111 -6.39 -3.98 19.84
N PRO A 112 -7.50 -3.57 19.19
CA PRO A 112 -7.55 -3.49 17.73
C PRO A 112 -6.47 -2.58 17.16
N MET A 113 -5.72 -3.08 16.18
CA MET A 113 -4.66 -2.34 15.48
C MET A 113 -4.93 -2.29 13.99
N GLY A 114 -4.65 -1.15 13.36
CA GLY A 114 -4.65 -1.00 11.91
C GLY A 114 -3.23 -0.84 11.37
N PHE A 115 -2.95 -1.50 10.26
CA PHE A 115 -1.75 -1.33 9.44
C PHE A 115 -2.19 -0.86 8.07
N TRP A 116 -1.77 0.34 7.67
CA TRP A 116 -2.24 0.99 6.45
C TRP A 116 -1.08 1.40 5.56
N VAL A 117 -1.15 1.04 4.29
CA VAL A 117 -0.31 1.60 3.25
C VAL A 117 -1.02 2.81 2.67
N VAL A 118 -0.40 3.98 2.75
CA VAL A 118 -0.91 5.23 2.21
C VAL A 118 -0.05 5.66 1.02
N THR A 119 -0.68 5.75 -0.15
CA THR A 119 -0.07 6.19 -1.41
C THR A 119 -0.63 7.58 -1.76
N PRO A 120 0.09 8.67 -1.41
CA PRO A 120 -0.40 10.03 -1.62
C PRO A 120 -0.33 10.50 -3.08
N SER A 121 0.55 9.90 -3.88
CA SER A 121 0.77 10.21 -5.30
C SER A 121 0.97 8.93 -6.10
N ASN A 122 0.60 8.95 -7.38
CA ASN A 122 0.87 7.85 -8.33
C ASN A 122 2.01 8.19 -9.31
N GLU A 123 2.70 9.32 -9.14
CA GLU A 123 3.74 9.79 -10.09
C GLU A 123 4.88 8.79 -10.30
N PHE A 124 5.17 7.96 -9.30
CA PHE A 124 6.18 6.92 -9.40
C PHE A 124 5.70 5.63 -10.07
N LYS A 125 4.38 5.45 -10.20
CA LYS A 125 3.78 4.26 -10.80
C LYS A 125 3.78 4.34 -12.32
N ILE A 126 3.71 3.19 -12.96
CA ILE A 126 3.70 3.06 -14.42
C ILE A 126 2.33 2.60 -14.94
N GLY A 127 2.06 2.84 -16.22
CA GLY A 127 0.87 2.38 -16.94
C GLY A 127 -0.41 3.17 -16.65
N GLY A 128 -0.29 4.32 -16.00
CA GLY A 128 -1.35 5.31 -15.90
C GLY A 128 -2.43 5.02 -14.83
N PRO A 129 -3.46 5.88 -14.75
CA PRO A 129 -4.43 5.88 -13.66
C PRO A 129 -5.35 4.65 -13.64
N LEU A 130 -5.63 4.04 -14.80
CA LEU A 130 -6.53 2.90 -14.94
C LEU A 130 -5.80 1.55 -14.86
N LYS A 131 -4.47 1.51 -14.85
CA LYS A 131 -3.76 0.26 -14.61
C LYS A 131 -4.09 -0.25 -13.22
N ARG A 132 -4.51 -1.52 -13.17
CA ARG A 132 -4.80 -2.23 -11.93
C ARG A 132 -3.53 -2.82 -11.35
N GLU A 133 -3.46 -2.79 -10.03
CA GLU A 133 -2.37 -3.41 -9.29
C GLU A 133 -2.85 -4.08 -8.01
N LEU A 134 -2.04 -5.03 -7.52
CA LEU A 134 -2.28 -5.72 -6.27
C LEU A 134 -2.20 -4.75 -5.08
N THR A 135 -3.06 -4.97 -4.09
CA THR A 135 -3.09 -4.18 -2.84
C THR A 135 -2.74 -5.07 -1.65
N SER A 136 -3.71 -5.75 -1.04
CA SER A 136 -3.53 -6.72 0.04
C SER A 136 -4.04 -8.10 -0.39
N HIS A 137 -3.54 -9.17 0.22
CA HIS A 137 -4.05 -10.53 -0.02
C HIS A 137 -3.75 -11.48 1.16
N VAL A 138 -4.28 -12.71 1.11
CA VAL A 138 -4.11 -13.74 2.16
C VAL A 138 -2.67 -13.87 2.65
N GLY A 139 -2.52 -14.17 3.95
CA GLY A 139 -1.25 -14.24 4.65
C GLY A 139 -0.86 -12.87 5.20
N PRO A 140 -1.77 -12.22 5.95
CA PRO A 140 -1.96 -10.77 6.05
C PRO A 140 -0.84 -9.94 5.43
N THR A 141 -0.89 -9.83 4.10
CA THR A 141 0.15 -9.17 3.32
C THR A 141 -0.41 -7.88 2.75
N SER A 142 0.30 -6.76 2.96
CA SER A 142 0.06 -5.49 2.25
C SER A 142 1.17 -5.28 1.22
N VAL A 143 0.79 -4.94 0.00
CA VAL A 143 1.70 -4.73 -1.13
C VAL A 143 1.54 -3.32 -1.69
N THR A 144 2.67 -2.69 -1.98
CA THR A 144 2.75 -1.48 -2.81
C THR A 144 3.46 -1.84 -4.09
N MET A 145 2.71 -1.92 -5.19
CA MET A 145 3.28 -2.11 -6.52
C MET A 145 3.81 -0.78 -7.06
N PHE A 146 5.08 -0.76 -7.47
CA PHE A 146 5.70 0.35 -8.18
C PHE A 146 5.70 0.11 -9.69
N LEU A 147 6.02 -1.13 -10.08
CA LEU A 147 6.07 -1.65 -11.43
C LEU A 147 5.61 -3.10 -11.40
N GLY A 148 4.88 -3.54 -12.43
CA GLY A 148 4.39 -4.91 -12.53
C GLY A 148 3.70 -5.18 -13.86
N THR A 149 3.89 -6.39 -14.40
CA THR A 149 3.26 -6.84 -15.65
C THR A 149 1.76 -7.11 -15.53
N HIS A 150 1.19 -7.05 -14.32
CA HIS A 150 -0.24 -7.30 -14.10
C HIS A 150 -1.11 -6.43 -15.02
N TYR A 151 -2.01 -7.07 -15.76
CA TYR A 151 -3.01 -6.46 -16.66
C TYR A 151 -2.46 -5.73 -17.90
N VAL A 152 -1.14 -5.77 -18.14
CA VAL A 152 -0.51 -5.13 -19.32
C VAL A 152 0.42 -6.10 -20.07
N GLY A 153 1.00 -7.09 -19.37
CA GLY A 153 1.94 -8.03 -19.96
C GLY A 153 3.36 -7.46 -20.08
N SER A 154 4.11 -7.95 -21.05
CA SER A 154 5.54 -7.67 -21.23
C SER A 154 5.87 -6.27 -21.74
N ASP A 155 4.87 -5.53 -22.20
CA ASP A 155 5.04 -4.19 -22.79
C ASP A 155 5.46 -3.14 -21.75
N ILE A 156 5.25 -3.45 -20.47
CA ILE A 156 5.56 -2.55 -19.36
C ILE A 156 6.84 -2.92 -18.59
N VAL A 157 7.53 -3.99 -19.02
CA VAL A 157 8.81 -4.41 -18.44
C VAL A 157 9.83 -3.30 -18.69
N ALA A 158 10.50 -2.86 -17.63
CA ALA A 158 11.64 -1.95 -17.77
C ALA A 158 12.84 -2.78 -18.25
N ARG A 159 13.16 -2.64 -19.54
CA ARG A 159 14.35 -3.22 -20.16
C ARG A 159 15.40 -2.12 -20.20
N ILE A 160 16.51 -2.32 -19.49
CA ILE A 160 17.63 -1.41 -19.46
C ILE A 160 18.79 -2.17 -20.09
N ASP A 161 19.31 -1.65 -21.20
CA ASP A 161 20.34 -2.32 -22.00
C ASP A 161 21.76 -2.04 -21.47
N ASP A 162 22.74 -2.81 -21.95
CA ASP A 162 24.15 -2.56 -21.67
C ASP A 162 24.54 -1.15 -22.12
N GLY A 163 25.27 -0.41 -21.28
CA GLY A 163 25.63 0.98 -21.58
C GLY A 163 24.56 2.01 -21.21
N GLU A 164 23.34 1.60 -20.83
CA GLU A 164 22.27 2.52 -20.46
C GLU A 164 22.35 2.91 -18.97
N TYR A 165 22.42 4.21 -18.69
CA TYR A 165 22.18 4.71 -17.34
C TYR A 165 20.69 4.87 -17.09
N TRP A 166 20.18 4.26 -16.03
CA TRP A 166 18.78 4.41 -15.63
C TRP A 166 18.66 4.59 -14.12
N LYS A 167 17.82 5.53 -13.70
CA LYS A 167 17.52 5.75 -12.29
C LYS A 167 16.07 6.13 -12.08
N LYS A 168 15.44 5.51 -11.08
CA LYS A 168 14.06 5.81 -10.72
C LYS A 168 13.86 5.85 -9.21
N VAL A 169 13.14 6.89 -8.78
CA VAL A 169 12.63 7.00 -7.41
C VAL A 169 11.20 6.43 -7.39
N MET A 170 10.95 5.51 -6.46
CA MET A 170 9.68 4.83 -6.27
C MET A 170 9.12 5.14 -4.88
N GLY A 171 8.07 5.97 -4.83
CA GLY A 171 7.48 6.48 -3.59
C GLY A 171 7.44 8.02 -3.58
N PRO A 172 7.19 8.63 -2.41
CA PRO A 172 7.06 7.99 -1.11
C PRO A 172 5.70 7.31 -0.92
N VAL A 173 5.70 6.23 -0.14
CA VAL A 173 4.50 5.70 0.52
C VAL A 173 4.65 5.84 2.03
N PHE A 174 3.54 6.03 2.73
CA PHE A 174 3.52 6.15 4.18
C PHE A 174 2.83 4.93 4.78
N VAL A 175 3.55 4.21 5.64
CA VAL A 175 2.97 3.14 6.45
C VAL A 175 2.44 3.78 7.73
N TYR A 176 1.12 3.77 7.89
CA TYR A 176 0.42 4.33 9.04
C TYR A 176 -0.08 3.21 9.96
N LEU A 177 0.17 3.37 11.26
CA LEU A 177 -0.26 2.46 12.31
C LEU A 177 -1.20 3.19 13.25
N ASN A 178 -2.31 2.57 13.62
CA ASN A 178 -3.19 3.07 14.66
C ASN A 178 -3.66 1.94 15.57
N SER A 179 -4.05 2.27 16.79
CA SER A 179 -4.65 1.33 17.73
C SER A 179 -5.86 1.97 18.40
N ASN A 180 -6.88 1.19 18.72
CA ASN A 180 -8.00 1.64 19.54
C ASN A 180 -8.02 0.87 20.88
N PRO A 181 -7.50 1.45 21.97
CA PRO A 181 -7.44 0.77 23.26
C PRO A 181 -8.81 0.66 23.96
N SER A 182 -9.86 1.31 23.44
CA SER A 182 -11.20 1.23 24.02
C SER A 182 -11.98 0.02 23.47
N LYS A 183 -12.63 -0.76 24.36
CA LYS A 183 -13.57 -1.83 24.00
C LYS A 183 -14.75 -1.23 23.22
N GLY A 184 -14.61 -1.05 21.91
CA GLY A 184 -15.64 -0.42 21.09
C GLY A 184 -15.40 -0.64 19.61
N ASP A 185 -16.34 -1.37 19.00
CA ASP A 185 -16.61 -1.56 17.57
C ASP A 185 -15.38 -1.63 16.63
N PRO A 186 -15.03 -2.83 16.08
CA PRO A 186 -13.96 -3.01 15.10
C PRO A 186 -14.01 -2.02 13.92
N ALA A 187 -15.20 -1.52 13.59
CA ALA A 187 -15.42 -0.52 12.55
C ALA A 187 -14.78 0.85 12.84
N ARG A 188 -14.47 1.20 14.10
CA ARG A 188 -13.75 2.44 14.46
C ARG A 188 -12.23 2.33 14.32
N SER A 189 -11.66 1.17 14.62
CA SER A 189 -10.24 0.87 14.37
C SER A 189 -9.94 0.62 12.90
N GLY A 190 -10.91 0.09 12.15
CA GLY A 190 -10.86 -0.15 10.71
C GLY A 190 -11.20 1.05 9.83
N ARG A 191 -11.36 2.26 10.40
CA ARG A 191 -11.54 3.46 9.58
C ARG A 191 -10.24 3.74 8.82
N THR A 192 -10.27 3.53 7.52
CA THR A 192 -9.34 4.14 6.57
C THR A 192 -9.24 5.64 6.89
N PRO A 193 -8.04 6.24 6.89
CA PRO A 193 -7.86 7.69 6.91
C PRO A 193 -8.70 8.34 5.80
N ARG A 194 -9.91 8.83 6.14
CA ARG A 194 -10.79 9.54 5.19
C ARG A 194 -10.31 10.97 5.02
N ARG A 195 -10.29 11.43 3.77
CA ARG A 195 -10.03 12.84 3.41
C ARG A 195 -11.07 13.73 4.09
N GLY A 196 -10.63 14.76 4.84
CA GLY A 196 -11.47 15.92 5.19
C GLY A 196 -12.18 15.92 6.55
N ARG A 197 -11.89 15.02 7.49
CA ARG A 197 -12.33 15.19 8.89
C ARG A 197 -11.12 15.16 9.82
N THR A 198 -10.74 16.33 10.31
CA THR A 198 -9.94 16.50 11.52
C THR A 198 -10.61 15.69 12.65
N PRO A 199 -9.91 14.83 13.38
CA PRO A 199 -10.46 14.24 14.60
C PRO A 199 -10.81 15.37 15.56
N LYS A 200 -12.09 15.54 15.89
CA LYS A 200 -12.46 16.38 17.05
C LYS A 200 -11.98 15.63 18.30
N LEU A 201 -10.89 16.11 18.90
CA LEU A 201 -10.56 15.78 20.28
C LEU A 201 -11.65 16.37 21.19
N PRO A 202 -12.02 15.69 22.30
CA PRO A 202 -12.86 16.28 23.32
C PRO A 202 -12.05 17.31 24.11
N SER A 203 -11.90 18.50 23.56
CA SER A 203 -11.74 19.79 24.24
C SER A 203 -11.56 20.84 23.15
N GLY A 204 -12.49 21.79 23.07
CA GLY A 204 -12.64 22.71 21.94
C GLY A 204 -11.51 23.74 21.79
N ARG A 205 -10.37 23.34 21.23
CA ARG A 205 -9.38 24.28 20.68
C ARG A 205 -8.99 23.86 19.27
N THR A 206 -9.43 24.65 18.29
CA THR A 206 -9.06 24.54 16.87
C THR A 206 -7.69 25.16 16.65
N ALA A 207 -6.70 24.39 16.20
CA ALA A 207 -5.50 24.93 15.57
C ALA A 207 -5.75 25.03 14.05
N SER A 208 -5.80 26.25 13.53
CA SER A 208 -5.85 26.52 12.10
C SER A 208 -4.44 26.44 11.51
N TRP A 209 -4.29 25.74 10.39
CA TRP A 209 -3.08 25.80 9.58
C TRP A 209 -3.38 26.69 8.36
N SER A 210 -2.77 27.87 8.33
CA SER A 210 -2.83 28.75 7.16
C SER A 210 -1.89 28.22 6.07
N ARG A 211 -2.38 28.22 4.82
CA ARG A 211 -1.55 28.06 3.62
C ARG A 211 -0.53 29.20 3.61
N ARG A 212 0.76 28.89 3.72
CA ARG A 212 1.81 29.78 3.22
C ARG A 212 2.11 29.37 1.78
N THR A 213 1.57 30.15 0.85
CA THR A 213 2.02 30.18 -0.54
C THR A 213 3.47 30.64 -0.58
N SER A 214 4.29 29.92 -1.34
CA SER A 214 5.65 30.25 -1.74
C SER A 214 5.87 31.75 -1.97
N THR A 215 6.63 32.40 -1.09
CA THR A 215 7.26 33.70 -1.37
C THR A 215 8.49 33.47 -2.22
N ARG A 216 8.57 34.22 -3.34
CA ARG A 216 9.74 34.35 -4.21
C ARG A 216 10.98 34.71 -3.40
N LEU A 217 12.11 34.11 -3.75
CA LEU A 217 13.43 34.62 -3.38
C LEU A 217 13.66 35.97 -4.08
N PRO A 218 14.28 36.98 -3.43
CA PRO A 218 14.73 38.16 -4.13
C PRO A 218 15.95 37.84 -4.99
N SER A 219 15.95 38.38 -6.20
CA SER A 219 17.10 38.49 -7.10
C SER A 219 18.19 39.35 -6.48
N GLU A 220 19.42 38.84 -6.41
CA GLU A 220 20.60 39.69 -6.28
C GLU A 220 20.84 40.44 -7.60
N ALA A 221 21.02 41.75 -7.50
CA ALA A 221 21.50 42.63 -8.57
C ALA A 221 22.90 43.14 -8.17
N PRO A 222 23.75 43.52 -9.14
CA PRO A 222 25.21 43.48 -9.01
C PRO A 222 25.78 44.69 -8.25
N SER A 223 26.83 44.46 -7.47
CA SER A 223 27.68 45.54 -6.95
C SER A 223 28.74 45.91 -7.99
N SER A 224 28.69 47.15 -8.48
CA SER A 224 29.78 47.78 -9.22
C SER A 224 30.42 48.89 -8.38
N ALA A 225 31.76 48.90 -8.40
CA ALA A 225 32.70 50.02 -8.30
C ALA A 225 33.07 50.61 -6.92
N GLY A 226 34.40 50.68 -6.68
CA GLY A 226 35.02 51.87 -6.08
C GLY A 226 36.23 51.66 -5.16
N CYS A 227 37.40 51.32 -5.71
CA CYS A 227 38.75 51.93 -5.50
C CYS A 227 39.84 50.97 -5.98
#